data_AF-A0A7S0KM14-F1
#
_entry.id   AF-A0A7S0KM14-F1
#
_cell.length_a   1.000
_cell.length_b   1.000
_cell.length_c   1.000
_cell.angle_alpha   90.00
_cell.angle_beta   90.00
_cell.angle_gamma   90.00
#
_symmetry.space_group_name_H-M   'P 1'
#
loop_
_entity.id
_entity.type
_entity.pdbx_description
1 polymer ?
#
loop_
_entity_poly.entity_id
_entity_poly.type
_entity_poly.pdbx_seq_one_letter_code
_entity_poly.pdbx_strand_id
1 'polypeptide(L)'
;MFAHSQRIAPVAARVTRPRTHEKHRSMSKVPRKRELKVQASSTDDESAIWYSCVVIENNAASVDGSQRSLVVAVEDKQNDDAQHLRSSPGLVFNNGKVWTETFTKPGMYVKARFGRGDGGGDGVVDKLPVARSPYHVRYDSARLDSAKVEFLVDAGTHPAGLTAAKPGDVISVSKPLGSGFTNVLFAERSLEAAMKKNHALVLVARGTSGMASIRSILDWQPVLAYTDKHPVTVFYLANSQESSALLSLHDEWRSEGYKIIPVYGGGGGG
;
A
#
# COMPACT_ATOMS: atom_id res chain seq x y z
N MET A 1 49.16 31.89 61.85
CA MET A 1 49.24 32.55 60.53
C MET A 1 47.83 32.92 60.11
N PHE A 2 47.61 34.22 59.93
CA PHE A 2 46.52 35.01 59.32
C PHE A 2 45.37 34.22 58.64
N ALA A 3 44.11 34.34 59.11
CA ALA A 3 43.13 35.43 58.85
C ALA A 3 42.51 35.33 57.44
N HIS A 4 41.23 35.56 57.12
CA HIS A 4 40.07 36.18 57.77
C HIS A 4 38.85 35.78 56.88
N SER A 5 37.74 35.25 57.41
CA SER A 5 36.46 35.95 57.63
C SER A 5 36.15 37.14 56.70
N GLN A 6 35.05 37.09 55.94
CA GLN A 6 33.85 37.91 56.22
C GLN A 6 32.72 37.70 55.18
N ARG A 7 31.49 37.66 55.72
CA ARG A 7 30.21 37.87 55.04
C ARG A 7 30.13 39.32 54.51
N ILE A 8 29.23 39.60 53.54
CA ILE A 8 28.27 40.72 53.55
C ILE A 8 27.23 40.52 52.43
N ALA A 9 26.04 41.02 52.72
CA ALA A 9 24.73 40.75 52.14
C ALA A 9 24.35 41.74 51.00
N PRO A 10 23.09 41.75 50.50
CA PRO A 10 22.69 42.17 49.14
C PRO A 10 22.40 43.67 48.98
N VAL A 11 22.25 44.12 47.73
CA VAL A 11 21.74 45.46 47.40
C VAL A 11 20.57 45.38 46.41
N ALA A 12 19.43 45.90 46.90
CA ALA A 12 18.19 46.34 46.26
C ALA A 12 18.43 47.28 45.05
N ALA A 13 17.51 47.67 44.16
CA ALA A 13 16.11 47.42 43.85
C ALA A 13 15.85 48.13 42.50
N ARG A 14 14.83 47.71 41.73
CA ARG A 14 13.80 48.68 41.29
C ARG A 14 12.51 47.99 40.89
N VAL A 15 11.47 48.41 41.61
CA VAL A 15 10.06 48.16 41.38
C VAL A 15 9.58 49.04 40.23
N THR A 16 8.72 48.51 39.36
CA THR A 16 7.66 49.30 38.71
C THR A 16 6.43 48.41 38.53
N ARG A 17 5.39 48.68 39.32
CA ARG A 17 3.98 48.33 39.07
C ARG A 17 3.29 49.59 38.48
N PRO A 18 1.97 49.61 38.24
CA PRO A 18 1.09 48.74 37.44
C PRO A 18 0.24 49.61 36.46
N ARG A 19 -0.64 49.02 35.64
CA ARG A 19 -2.04 49.51 35.48
C ARG A 19 -2.88 48.64 34.55
N THR A 20 -4.01 48.22 35.10
CA THR A 20 -5.21 47.71 34.43
C THR A 20 -5.84 48.77 33.53
N HIS A 21 -6.42 48.37 32.41
CA HIS A 21 -7.66 48.97 31.92
C HIS A 21 -8.48 47.96 31.11
N GLU A 22 -9.72 47.84 31.55
CA GLU A 22 -10.80 47.00 31.06
C GLU A 22 -11.60 47.76 29.98
N LYS A 23 -12.38 46.98 29.20
CA LYS A 23 -13.49 47.34 28.28
C LYS A 23 -13.12 47.60 26.81
N HIS A 24 -13.57 46.73 25.90
CA HIS A 24 -14.96 46.80 25.41
C HIS A 24 -15.32 45.56 24.57
N ARG A 25 -16.52 45.07 24.85
CA ARG A 25 -17.25 43.99 24.18
C ARG A 25 -17.69 44.45 22.79
N SER A 26 -17.45 43.63 21.76
CA SER A 26 -18.15 43.70 20.47
C SER A 26 -18.47 42.29 20.02
N MET A 27 -19.76 42.06 19.77
CA MET A 27 -20.33 40.76 19.41
C MET A 27 -20.20 40.44 17.93
N SER A 28 -20.21 39.13 17.67
CA SER A 28 -20.72 38.48 16.46
C SER A 28 -19.84 38.52 15.20
N LYS A 29 -19.34 37.34 14.84
CA LYS A 29 -19.53 36.75 13.50
C LYS A 29 -19.35 35.25 13.62
N VAL A 30 -20.47 34.54 13.59
CA VAL A 30 -20.52 33.08 13.42
C VAL A 30 -19.79 32.74 12.12
N PRO A 31 -18.77 31.87 12.11
CA PRO A 31 -18.20 31.42 10.85
C PRO A 31 -19.24 30.54 10.16
N ARG A 32 -19.72 31.00 9.00
CA ARG A 32 -20.55 30.22 8.07
C ARG A 32 -19.90 28.85 7.85
N LYS A 33 -20.67 27.78 8.08
CA LYS A 33 -20.39 26.43 7.58
C LYS A 33 -19.96 26.54 6.12
N ARG A 34 -18.68 26.29 5.83
CA ARG A 34 -18.26 25.95 4.48
C ARG A 34 -18.75 24.53 4.25
N GLU A 35 -19.86 24.41 3.53
CA GLU A 35 -20.22 23.17 2.87
C GLU A 35 -19.04 22.77 1.98
N LEU A 36 -18.31 21.75 2.43
CA LEU A 36 -17.36 21.04 1.59
C LEU A 36 -18.20 20.31 0.53
N LYS A 37 -18.39 20.94 -0.62
CA LYS A 37 -18.72 20.23 -1.85
C LYS A 37 -17.55 19.26 -2.09
N VAL A 38 -17.78 17.99 -1.77
CA VAL A 38 -16.95 16.89 -2.24
C VAL A 38 -17.13 16.85 -3.75
N GLN A 39 -16.27 17.58 -4.46
CA GLN A 39 -16.00 17.30 -5.86
C GLN A 39 -15.24 15.98 -5.87
N ALA A 40 -15.95 14.89 -6.16
CA ALA A 40 -15.32 13.73 -6.76
C ALA A 40 -14.70 14.22 -8.08
N SER A 41 -13.38 14.40 -8.10
CA SER A 41 -12.65 14.72 -9.32
C SER A 41 -12.64 13.48 -10.21
N SER A 42 -13.66 13.36 -11.05
CA SER A 42 -13.79 12.38 -12.12
C SER A 42 -13.05 12.87 -13.37
N THR A 43 -11.75 13.11 -13.26
CA THR A 43 -10.87 13.47 -14.40
C THR A 43 -9.45 13.02 -14.10
N ASP A 44 -9.11 11.78 -14.47
CA ASP A 44 -7.72 11.30 -14.45
C ASP A 44 -7.51 10.18 -15.50
N ASP A 45 -8.20 10.29 -16.65
CA ASP A 45 -8.33 9.20 -17.62
C ASP A 45 -7.61 9.39 -18.98
N GLU A 46 -6.93 10.51 -19.23
CA GLU A 46 -6.27 10.73 -20.54
C GLU A 46 -4.74 10.86 -20.53
N SER A 47 -4.06 10.85 -19.37
CA SER A 47 -2.59 10.94 -19.32
C SER A 47 -1.91 9.92 -18.41
N ALA A 48 -2.52 8.75 -18.23
CA ALA A 48 -1.88 7.69 -17.46
C ALA A 48 -0.58 7.26 -18.16
N ILE A 49 0.55 7.42 -17.47
CA ILE A 49 1.83 6.85 -17.89
C ILE A 49 1.67 5.32 -17.79
N TRP A 50 1.80 4.65 -18.92
CA TRP A 50 1.75 3.20 -19.05
C TRP A 50 3.16 2.63 -19.14
N TYR A 51 3.41 1.59 -18.35
CA TYR A 51 4.66 0.85 -18.31
C TYR A 51 4.45 -0.47 -19.02
N SER A 52 5.36 -0.83 -19.92
CA SER A 52 5.38 -2.16 -20.51
C SER A 52 5.73 -3.18 -19.43
N CYS A 53 5.05 -4.31 -19.41
CA CYS A 53 5.41 -5.41 -18.53
C CYS A 53 5.27 -6.76 -19.22
N VAL A 54 6.24 -7.63 -18.98
CA VAL A 54 6.34 -8.94 -19.60
C VAL A 54 5.91 -9.99 -18.58
N VAL A 55 5.04 -10.90 -18.98
CA VAL A 55 4.65 -12.03 -18.16
C VAL A 55 5.84 -12.97 -18.00
N ILE A 56 6.22 -13.25 -16.76
CA ILE A 56 7.31 -14.18 -16.41
C ILE A 56 6.71 -15.55 -16.09
N GLU A 57 5.67 -15.58 -15.27
CA GLU A 57 5.01 -16.80 -14.82
C GLU A 57 3.50 -16.59 -14.76
N ASN A 58 2.76 -17.64 -15.08
CA ASN A 58 1.32 -17.72 -14.86
C ASN A 58 1.06 -19.07 -14.19
N ASN A 59 0.95 -19.07 -12.86
CA ASN A 59 0.84 -20.26 -12.03
C ASN A 59 -0.61 -20.44 -11.54
N ALA A 60 -1.03 -21.69 -11.30
CA ALA A 60 -2.31 -21.93 -10.63
C ALA A 60 -2.23 -21.37 -9.19
N ALA A 61 -3.22 -20.56 -8.80
CA ALA A 61 -3.35 -20.04 -7.44
C ALA A 61 -4.48 -20.73 -6.67
N SER A 62 -5.38 -21.45 -7.35
CA SER A 62 -6.41 -22.30 -6.75
C SER A 62 -6.25 -23.75 -7.23
N VAL A 63 -6.86 -24.71 -6.52
CA VAL A 63 -6.80 -26.14 -6.85
C VAL A 63 -7.53 -26.43 -8.16
N ASP A 64 -8.66 -25.77 -8.38
CA ASP A 64 -9.45 -25.90 -9.62
C ASP A 64 -8.84 -25.14 -10.82
N GLY A 65 -7.77 -24.37 -10.60
CA GLY A 65 -7.09 -23.56 -11.62
C GLY A 65 -7.87 -22.32 -12.09
N SER A 66 -9.05 -22.03 -11.53
CA SER A 66 -9.87 -20.87 -11.89
C SER A 66 -9.19 -19.54 -11.55
N GLN A 67 -8.32 -19.56 -10.54
CA GLN A 67 -7.52 -18.42 -10.11
C GLN A 67 -6.06 -18.66 -10.42
N ARG A 68 -5.38 -17.60 -10.84
CA ARG A 68 -3.98 -17.63 -11.26
C ARG A 68 -3.17 -16.58 -10.53
N SER A 69 -1.91 -16.93 -10.26
CA SER A 69 -0.87 -15.98 -9.87
C SER A 69 -0.09 -15.60 -11.12
N LEU A 70 -0.23 -14.34 -11.53
CA LEU A 70 0.45 -13.78 -12.69
C LEU A 70 1.64 -12.95 -12.19
N VAL A 71 2.85 -13.45 -12.46
CA VAL A 71 4.11 -12.78 -12.12
C VAL A 71 4.63 -12.08 -13.37
N VAL A 72 4.93 -10.79 -13.26
CA VAL A 72 5.35 -9.94 -14.38
C VAL A 72 6.62 -9.16 -14.04
N ALA A 73 7.40 -8.81 -15.07
CA ALA A 73 8.48 -7.84 -15.01
C ALA A 73 7.96 -6.52 -15.58
N VAL A 74 7.72 -5.53 -14.72
CA VAL A 74 7.36 -4.16 -15.14
C VAL A 74 8.62 -3.40 -15.46
N GLU A 75 8.67 -2.73 -16.62
CA GLU A 75 9.79 -1.87 -16.98
C GLU A 75 10.02 -0.81 -15.89
N ASP A 76 11.22 -0.83 -15.32
CA ASP A 76 11.58 0.07 -14.22
C ASP A 76 13.08 0.36 -14.29
N LYS A 77 13.45 0.94 -15.44
CA LYS A 77 14.85 1.23 -15.77
C LYS A 77 15.47 2.13 -14.71
N GLN A 78 16.60 1.67 -14.18
CA GLN A 78 17.48 2.52 -13.40
C GLN A 78 17.96 3.66 -14.28
N ASN A 79 17.69 4.90 -13.88
CA ASN A 79 18.13 6.07 -14.63
C ASN A 79 19.67 6.11 -14.66
N ASP A 80 20.28 6.11 -15.85
CA ASP A 80 21.74 6.13 -16.02
C ASP A 80 22.38 7.37 -15.39
N ASP A 81 21.63 8.48 -15.31
CA ASP A 81 22.04 9.72 -14.65
C ASP A 81 22.28 9.56 -13.13
N ALA A 82 21.73 8.52 -12.50
CA ALA A 82 21.98 8.20 -11.09
C ALA A 82 23.41 7.70 -10.85
N GLN A 83 24.16 7.32 -11.90
CA GLN A 83 25.60 7.07 -11.77
C GLN A 83 26.39 8.37 -11.55
N HIS A 84 25.93 9.50 -12.09
CA HIS A 84 26.59 10.80 -11.96
C HIS A 84 26.24 11.54 -10.65
N LEU A 85 25.14 11.19 -9.98
CA LEU A 85 24.69 11.81 -8.72
C LEU A 85 25.29 11.16 -7.45
N ARG A 86 26.11 10.12 -7.57
CA ARG A 86 26.83 9.49 -6.45
C ARG A 86 27.87 10.42 -5.77
N SER A 87 28.05 11.63 -6.30
CA SER A 87 29.06 12.60 -5.86
C SER A 87 28.53 13.68 -4.89
N SER A 88 27.23 13.70 -4.57
CA SER A 88 26.64 14.72 -3.68
C SER A 88 26.25 14.13 -2.32
N PRO A 89 26.97 14.44 -1.22
CA PRO A 89 26.61 13.99 0.11
C PRO A 89 25.35 14.75 0.55
N GLY A 90 24.22 14.06 0.66
CA GLY A 90 22.97 14.60 1.23
C GLY A 90 21.69 14.25 0.48
N LEU A 91 21.77 13.68 -0.74
CA LEU A 91 20.60 13.18 -1.45
C LEU A 91 20.37 11.71 -1.10
N VAL A 92 19.16 11.40 -0.62
CA VAL A 92 18.68 10.03 -0.41
C VAL A 92 18.86 9.28 -1.73
N PHE A 93 19.45 8.08 -1.67
CA PHE A 93 19.69 7.22 -2.83
C PHE A 93 18.42 7.07 -3.69
N ASN A 94 18.34 7.82 -4.79
CA ASN A 94 17.39 7.58 -5.86
C ASN A 94 18.07 6.61 -6.82
N ASN A 95 17.60 5.37 -6.85
CA ASN A 95 18.18 4.35 -7.73
C ASN A 95 17.60 4.42 -9.14
N GLY A 96 16.78 5.42 -9.43
CA GLY A 96 16.15 5.68 -10.72
C GLY A 96 14.93 4.81 -11.01
N LYS A 97 14.55 3.89 -10.10
CA LYS A 97 13.45 2.94 -10.28
C LYS A 97 12.10 3.54 -9.91
N VAL A 98 11.59 4.40 -10.79
CA VAL A 98 10.39 5.22 -10.56
C VAL A 98 9.17 4.38 -10.18
N TRP A 99 8.95 3.23 -10.82
CA TRP A 99 7.77 2.40 -10.56
C TRP A 99 7.84 1.78 -9.17
N THR A 100 8.97 1.14 -8.84
CA THR A 100 9.23 0.52 -7.54
C THR A 100 9.25 1.54 -6.39
N GLU A 101 9.78 2.73 -6.64
CA GLU A 101 9.79 3.82 -5.65
C GLU A 101 8.37 4.36 -5.38
N THR A 102 7.50 4.36 -6.39
CA THR A 102 6.09 4.79 -6.24
C THR A 102 5.25 3.76 -5.49
N PHE A 103 5.58 2.46 -5.58
CA PHE A 103 4.93 1.42 -4.79
C PHE A 103 5.45 1.46 -3.35
N THR A 104 4.74 2.18 -2.49
CA THR A 104 5.19 2.49 -1.11
C THR A 104 4.42 1.77 -0.03
N LYS A 105 3.19 1.34 -0.30
CA LYS A 105 2.29 0.76 0.71
C LYS A 105 1.59 -0.51 0.22
N PRO A 106 1.34 -1.48 1.12
CA PRO A 106 0.49 -2.62 0.79
C PRO A 106 -0.95 -2.17 0.47
N GLY A 107 -1.63 -2.93 -0.39
CA GLY A 107 -2.99 -2.64 -0.87
C GLY A 107 -3.10 -1.59 -1.98
N MET A 108 -1.98 -1.09 -2.49
CA MET A 108 -1.98 -0.31 -3.74
C MET A 108 -2.29 -1.21 -4.95
N TYR A 109 -2.73 -0.61 -6.04
CA TYR A 109 -3.16 -1.31 -7.25
C TYR A 109 -2.65 -0.60 -8.49
N VAL A 110 -2.78 -1.23 -9.65
CA VAL A 110 -2.54 -0.60 -10.96
C VAL A 110 -3.79 -0.71 -11.84
N LYS A 111 -3.87 0.14 -12.85
CA LYS A 111 -4.67 -0.16 -14.04
C LYS A 111 -3.86 -1.12 -14.92
N ALA A 112 -4.50 -2.07 -15.56
CA ALA A 112 -3.87 -2.97 -16.53
C ALA A 112 -4.63 -2.95 -17.85
N ARG A 113 -3.91 -3.02 -18.97
CA ARG A 113 -4.49 -3.22 -20.30
C ARG A 113 -3.73 -4.30 -21.04
N PHE A 114 -4.45 -5.03 -21.88
CA PHE A 114 -3.92 -6.14 -22.67
C PHE A 114 -4.60 -6.12 -24.04
N GLY A 115 -3.82 -6.39 -25.07
CA GLY A 115 -4.26 -6.31 -26.45
C GLY A 115 -3.12 -6.66 -27.38
N ARG A 116 -3.45 -7.34 -28.47
CA ARG A 116 -2.56 -7.48 -29.63
C ARG A 116 -2.58 -6.13 -30.35
N GLY A 117 -1.43 -5.58 -30.73
CA GLY A 117 -1.28 -4.23 -31.34
C GLY A 117 -1.98 -4.02 -32.69
N ASP A 118 -2.94 -4.86 -33.03
CA ASP A 118 -3.60 -5.03 -34.31
C ASP A 118 -5.10 -5.36 -34.09
N GLY A 119 -5.82 -4.41 -33.47
CA GLY A 119 -7.25 -4.19 -33.71
C GLY A 119 -8.26 -5.21 -33.17
N GLY A 120 -7.89 -6.08 -32.24
CA GLY A 120 -8.78 -7.09 -31.67
C GLY A 120 -8.92 -7.01 -30.15
N GLY A 121 -9.82 -6.15 -29.67
CA GLY A 121 -10.38 -6.15 -28.30
C GLY A 121 -9.39 -5.86 -27.18
N ASP A 122 -9.09 -4.59 -26.95
CA ASP A 122 -8.43 -4.13 -25.72
C ASP A 122 -9.35 -4.39 -24.52
N GLY A 123 -8.87 -5.17 -23.56
CA GLY A 123 -9.51 -5.19 -22.26
C GLY A 123 -8.70 -4.38 -21.25
N VAL A 124 -9.41 -3.58 -20.48
CA VAL A 124 -8.85 -2.75 -19.41
C VAL A 124 -9.38 -3.25 -18.08
N VAL A 125 -8.48 -3.37 -17.11
CA VAL A 125 -8.80 -3.62 -15.71
C VAL A 125 -8.42 -2.38 -14.93
N ASP A 126 -9.42 -1.66 -14.41
CA ASP A 126 -9.21 -0.39 -13.70
C ASP A 126 -8.51 -0.55 -12.35
N LYS A 127 -8.63 -1.74 -11.75
CA LYS A 127 -8.08 -2.02 -10.43
C LYS A 127 -7.57 -3.45 -10.33
N LEU A 128 -6.26 -3.60 -10.50
CA LEU A 128 -5.52 -4.83 -10.30
C LEU A 128 -4.58 -4.69 -9.08
N PRO A 129 -4.95 -5.20 -7.90
CA PRO A 129 -4.14 -5.06 -6.70
C PRO A 129 -2.80 -5.81 -6.81
N VAL A 130 -1.72 -5.18 -6.35
CA VAL A 130 -0.41 -5.82 -6.25
C VAL A 130 -0.43 -6.80 -5.08
N ALA A 131 -0.16 -8.07 -5.33
CA ALA A 131 -0.34 -9.14 -4.35
C ALA A 131 0.79 -9.22 -3.31
N ARG A 132 1.98 -8.69 -3.60
CA ARG A 132 3.15 -8.72 -2.70
C ARG A 132 3.40 -7.38 -2.04
N SER A 133 4.07 -7.41 -0.88
CA SER A 133 4.40 -6.18 -0.17
C SER A 133 5.44 -5.34 -0.93
N PRO A 134 5.48 -4.01 -0.74
CA PRO A 134 6.51 -3.15 -1.33
C PRO A 134 7.94 -3.61 -1.03
N TYR A 135 8.16 -4.19 0.15
CA TYR A 135 9.45 -4.74 0.53
C TYR A 135 9.85 -5.91 -0.37
N HIS A 136 8.95 -6.86 -0.60
CA HIS A 136 9.22 -8.01 -1.46
C HIS A 136 9.48 -7.60 -2.91
N VAL A 137 8.67 -6.69 -3.45
CA VAL A 137 8.89 -6.17 -4.81
C VAL A 137 10.28 -5.54 -4.92
N ARG A 138 10.69 -4.72 -3.94
CA ARG A 138 12.05 -4.12 -3.93
C ARG A 138 13.15 -5.16 -3.82
N TYR A 139 12.98 -6.14 -2.95
CA TYR A 139 13.96 -7.20 -2.72
C TYR A 139 14.17 -8.04 -3.97
N ASP A 140 13.10 -8.56 -4.56
CA ASP A 140 13.14 -9.40 -5.77
C ASP A 140 13.64 -8.63 -7.00
N SER A 141 13.45 -7.31 -7.00
CA SER A 141 13.82 -6.43 -8.12
C SER A 141 15.19 -5.76 -7.94
N ALA A 142 15.91 -6.01 -6.84
CA ALA A 142 17.09 -5.22 -6.46
C ALA A 142 18.16 -5.17 -7.56
N ARG A 143 18.32 -6.26 -8.32
CA ARG A 143 19.33 -6.43 -9.38
C ARG A 143 18.76 -6.44 -10.80
N LEU A 144 17.49 -6.07 -10.97
CA LEU A 144 16.79 -6.09 -12.25
C LEU A 144 16.49 -4.67 -12.71
N ASP A 145 16.55 -4.39 -14.01
CA ASP A 145 16.02 -3.14 -14.61
C ASP A 145 14.49 -3.18 -14.78
N SER A 146 13.84 -3.96 -13.92
CA SER A 146 12.39 -4.16 -13.89
C SER A 146 11.93 -4.43 -12.47
N ALA A 147 10.67 -4.11 -12.20
CA ALA A 147 9.99 -4.50 -10.98
C ALA A 147 9.33 -5.88 -11.18
N LYS A 148 9.73 -6.88 -10.39
CA LYS A 148 9.04 -8.18 -10.32
C LYS A 148 7.78 -8.03 -9.47
N VAL A 149 6.62 -8.14 -10.10
CA VAL A 149 5.31 -7.87 -9.50
C VAL A 149 4.41 -9.09 -9.66
N GLU A 150 3.57 -9.36 -8.68
CA GLU A 150 2.62 -10.47 -8.72
C GLU A 150 1.18 -9.94 -8.60
N PHE A 151 0.29 -10.49 -9.42
CA PHE A 151 -1.15 -10.23 -9.39
C PHE A 151 -1.91 -11.53 -9.19
N LEU A 152 -3.06 -11.47 -8.52
CA LEU A 152 -4.02 -12.57 -8.52
C LEU A 152 -5.16 -12.25 -9.47
N VAL A 153 -5.41 -13.14 -10.42
CA VAL A 153 -6.46 -13.01 -11.43
C VAL A 153 -7.38 -14.21 -11.39
N ASP A 154 -8.63 -14.03 -11.82
CA ASP A 154 -9.70 -15.04 -11.72
C ASP A 154 -10.47 -15.07 -13.03
N ALA A 155 -10.62 -16.25 -13.64
CA ALA A 155 -11.30 -16.44 -14.91
C ALA A 155 -12.77 -15.98 -14.92
N GLY A 156 -13.43 -15.94 -13.75
CA GLY A 156 -14.81 -15.48 -13.61
C GLY A 156 -14.97 -13.97 -13.48
N THR A 157 -13.91 -13.23 -13.16
CA THR A 157 -13.98 -11.76 -12.93
C THR A 157 -12.98 -10.95 -13.72
N HIS A 158 -11.91 -11.57 -14.21
CA HIS A 158 -10.86 -10.93 -14.99
C HIS A 158 -10.87 -11.47 -16.43
N PRO A 159 -10.48 -10.63 -17.39
CA PRO A 159 -10.49 -11.03 -18.79
C PRO A 159 -9.49 -12.15 -19.11
N ALA A 160 -9.81 -12.92 -20.16
CA ALA A 160 -8.97 -14.01 -20.67
C ALA A 160 -7.54 -13.57 -21.02
N GLY A 161 -7.36 -12.32 -21.47
CA GLY A 161 -6.03 -11.79 -21.80
C GLY A 161 -5.08 -11.68 -20.59
N LEU A 162 -5.59 -11.66 -19.36
CA LEU A 162 -4.77 -11.76 -18.14
C LEU A 162 -4.70 -13.20 -17.62
N THR A 163 -5.83 -13.90 -17.59
CA THR A 163 -5.92 -15.23 -16.96
C THR A 163 -5.26 -16.32 -17.80
N ALA A 164 -5.26 -16.19 -19.13
CA ALA A 164 -4.64 -17.12 -20.07
C ALA A 164 -3.27 -16.64 -20.60
N ALA A 165 -2.73 -15.54 -20.08
CA ALA A 165 -1.45 -14.98 -20.51
C ALA A 165 -0.31 -16.00 -20.32
N LYS A 166 0.63 -16.04 -21.26
CA LYS A 166 1.77 -16.95 -21.25
C LYS A 166 3.06 -16.20 -20.93
N PRO A 167 4.08 -16.88 -20.39
CA PRO A 167 5.42 -16.30 -20.30
C PRO A 167 5.87 -15.72 -21.64
N GLY A 168 6.33 -14.47 -21.61
CA GLY A 168 6.70 -13.69 -22.80
C GLY A 168 5.60 -12.78 -23.36
N ASP A 169 4.33 -12.98 -22.99
CA ASP A 169 3.26 -12.06 -23.37
C ASP A 169 3.49 -10.67 -22.75
N VAL A 170 3.13 -9.63 -23.49
CA VAL A 170 3.27 -8.24 -23.06
C VAL A 170 1.91 -7.69 -22.66
N ILE A 171 1.86 -7.11 -21.46
CA ILE A 171 0.73 -6.34 -20.96
C ILE A 171 1.24 -4.95 -20.56
N SER A 172 0.35 -3.96 -20.41
CA SER A 172 0.74 -2.64 -19.90
C SER A 172 0.06 -2.35 -18.57
N VAL A 173 0.80 -1.76 -17.64
CA VAL A 173 0.27 -1.34 -16.33
C VAL A 173 0.51 0.13 -16.09
N SER A 174 -0.35 0.78 -15.31
CA SER A 174 -0.07 2.14 -14.84
C SER A 174 1.05 2.15 -13.80
N LYS A 175 1.47 3.34 -13.38
CA LYS A 175 2.14 3.50 -12.07
C LYS A 175 1.24 2.94 -10.94
N PRO A 176 1.81 2.56 -9.78
CA PRO A 176 1.03 2.20 -8.60
C PRO A 176 0.10 3.34 -8.17
N LEU A 177 -1.16 3.00 -7.88
CA LEU A 177 -2.26 3.89 -7.50
C LEU A 177 -2.85 3.48 -6.14
N GLY A 178 -3.60 4.42 -5.56
CA GLY A 178 -4.27 4.24 -4.27
C GLY A 178 -3.37 4.51 -3.07
N SER A 179 -3.99 4.67 -1.90
CA SER A 179 -3.30 4.94 -0.63
C SER A 179 -3.06 3.67 0.21
N GLY A 180 -3.30 2.50 -0.36
CA GLY A 180 -3.28 1.22 0.35
C GLY A 180 -4.29 1.18 1.49
N PHE A 181 -3.88 0.62 2.63
CA PHE A 181 -4.69 0.59 3.87
C PHE A 181 -4.56 1.88 4.70
N THR A 182 -4.41 3.02 4.03
CA THR A 182 -4.40 4.36 4.64
C THR A 182 -5.63 5.14 4.18
N ASN A 183 -6.34 5.77 5.12
CA ASN A 183 -7.37 6.74 4.79
C ASN A 183 -6.75 8.12 4.50
N VAL A 184 -7.03 8.67 3.32
CA VAL A 184 -6.46 9.95 2.84
C VAL A 184 -6.99 11.16 3.63
N LEU A 185 -8.22 11.08 4.13
CA LEU A 185 -8.85 12.18 4.87
C LEU A 185 -8.55 12.12 6.37
N PHE A 186 -8.27 10.92 6.89
CA PHE A 186 -8.12 10.64 8.31
C PHE A 186 -6.92 9.71 8.53
N ALA A 187 -5.70 10.27 8.57
CA ALA A 187 -4.47 9.48 8.70
C ALA A 187 -4.45 8.60 9.98
N GLU A 188 -5.18 8.99 11.02
CA GLU A 188 -5.38 8.22 12.26
C GLU A 188 -6.25 6.97 12.07
N ARG A 189 -6.96 6.85 10.94
CA ARG A 189 -7.73 5.69 10.49
C ARG A 189 -6.95 4.93 9.41
N SER A 190 -5.73 4.52 9.75
CA SER A 190 -4.85 3.74 8.89
C SER A 190 -4.37 2.47 9.62
N LEU A 191 -3.90 1.49 8.85
CA LEU A 191 -3.30 0.27 9.39
C LEU A 191 -2.16 0.60 10.38
N GLU A 192 -1.24 1.48 9.99
CA GLU A 192 -0.12 1.89 10.85
C GLU A 192 -0.59 2.56 12.15
N ALA A 193 -1.62 3.41 12.08
CA ALA A 193 -2.17 4.06 13.27
C ALA A 193 -2.87 3.05 14.20
N ALA A 194 -3.55 2.04 13.65
CA ALA A 194 -4.15 0.96 14.42
C ALA A 194 -3.08 0.11 15.12
N MET A 195 -2.00 -0.23 14.41
CA MET A 195 -0.87 -0.98 14.97
C MET A 195 -0.18 -0.19 16.08
N LYS A 196 0.09 1.11 15.89
CA LYS A 196 0.69 1.99 16.92
C LYS A 196 -0.15 2.08 18.19
N LYS A 197 -1.47 1.87 18.09
CA LYS A 197 -2.42 1.85 19.21
C LYS A 197 -2.65 0.44 19.78
N ASN A 198 -1.88 -0.56 19.35
CA ASN A 198 -1.97 -1.94 19.83
C ASN A 198 -3.36 -2.58 19.61
N HIS A 199 -4.07 -2.17 18.56
CA HIS A 199 -5.37 -2.74 18.22
C HIS A 199 -5.25 -4.12 17.55
N ALA A 200 -6.12 -5.05 17.93
CA ALA A 200 -6.33 -6.28 17.17
C ALA A 200 -6.68 -5.95 15.71
N LEU A 201 -6.11 -6.70 14.77
CA LEU A 201 -6.38 -6.51 13.35
C LEU A 201 -7.36 -7.57 12.85
N VAL A 202 -8.43 -7.10 12.20
CA VAL A 202 -9.39 -7.94 11.48
C VAL A 202 -9.34 -7.55 10.02
N LEU A 203 -8.86 -8.47 9.18
CA LEU A 203 -8.71 -8.29 7.74
C LEU A 203 -9.77 -9.13 7.03
N VAL A 204 -10.50 -8.53 6.09
CA VAL A 204 -11.55 -9.21 5.33
C VAL A 204 -11.23 -9.16 3.85
N ALA A 205 -11.03 -10.33 3.23
CA ALA A 205 -10.83 -10.47 1.79
C ALA A 205 -12.01 -11.18 1.16
N ARG A 206 -12.31 -10.80 -0.09
CA ARG A 206 -13.23 -11.53 -0.96
C ARG A 206 -12.59 -11.70 -2.33
N GLY A 207 -12.64 -12.93 -2.85
CA GLY A 207 -12.09 -13.27 -4.16
C GLY A 207 -10.61 -12.94 -4.31
N THR A 208 -10.12 -12.89 -5.55
CA THR A 208 -8.71 -12.66 -5.86
C THR A 208 -8.26 -11.23 -5.56
N SER A 209 -9.05 -10.21 -5.88
CA SER A 209 -8.67 -8.81 -5.60
C SER A 209 -8.52 -8.53 -4.10
N GLY A 210 -9.43 -9.07 -3.29
CA GLY A 210 -9.36 -8.93 -1.83
C GLY A 210 -8.16 -9.70 -1.26
N MET A 211 -7.96 -10.95 -1.70
CA MET A 211 -6.84 -11.76 -1.25
C MET A 211 -5.49 -11.18 -1.66
N ALA A 212 -5.34 -10.66 -2.89
CA ALA A 212 -4.12 -9.98 -3.34
C ALA A 212 -3.79 -8.79 -2.42
N SER A 213 -4.80 -7.98 -2.11
CA SER A 213 -4.63 -6.84 -1.21
C SER A 213 -4.20 -7.29 0.20
N ILE A 214 -4.82 -8.33 0.75
CA ILE A 214 -4.45 -8.87 2.08
C ILE A 214 -3.06 -9.50 2.06
N ARG A 215 -2.72 -10.30 1.06
CA ARG A 215 -1.39 -10.91 0.95
C ARG A 215 -0.29 -9.86 1.00
N SER A 216 -0.48 -8.71 0.35
CA SER A 216 0.48 -7.62 0.41
C SER A 216 0.72 -7.11 1.84
N ILE A 217 -0.28 -7.25 2.73
CA ILE A 217 -0.16 -6.97 4.17
C ILE A 217 0.54 -8.12 4.90
N LEU A 218 0.13 -9.37 4.65
CA LEU A 218 0.69 -10.54 5.36
C LEU A 218 2.18 -10.68 5.10
N ASP A 219 2.64 -10.32 3.90
CA ASP A 219 4.04 -10.31 3.50
C ASP A 219 4.78 -9.02 3.93
N TRP A 220 4.15 -8.12 4.69
CA TRP A 220 4.72 -6.83 5.08
C TRP A 220 5.38 -6.93 6.46
N GLN A 221 6.69 -6.66 6.51
CA GLN A 221 7.51 -6.81 7.72
C GLN A 221 6.92 -6.16 9.00
N PRO A 222 6.34 -4.95 8.95
CA PRO A 222 5.70 -4.38 10.13
C PRO A 222 4.56 -5.23 10.69
N VAL A 223 3.77 -5.89 9.84
CA VAL A 223 2.64 -6.72 10.27
C VAL A 223 3.10 -8.10 10.72
N LEU A 224 4.10 -8.67 10.04
CA LEU A 224 4.77 -9.89 10.51
C LEU A 224 5.33 -9.70 11.93
N ALA A 225 6.05 -8.61 12.19
CA ALA A 225 6.55 -8.31 13.54
C ALA A 225 5.44 -7.99 14.56
N TYR A 226 4.23 -7.64 14.08
CA TYR A 226 3.10 -7.28 14.92
C TYR A 226 2.31 -8.50 15.38
N THR A 227 2.20 -9.52 14.53
CA THR A 227 1.40 -10.71 14.81
C THR A 227 1.97 -11.55 15.97
N ASP A 228 3.26 -11.41 16.28
CA ASP A 228 3.91 -12.00 17.46
C ASP A 228 3.29 -11.55 18.79
N LYS A 229 2.74 -10.34 18.83
CA LYS A 229 2.28 -9.68 20.07
C LYS A 229 0.79 -9.36 20.09
N HIS A 230 0.17 -9.26 18.91
CA HIS A 230 -1.20 -8.83 18.76
C HIS A 230 -1.94 -9.73 17.79
N PRO A 231 -3.22 -10.06 18.06
CA PRO A 231 -3.96 -10.95 17.19
C PRO A 231 -4.25 -10.29 15.84
N VAL A 232 -3.92 -11.00 14.76
CA VAL A 232 -4.26 -10.65 13.38
C VAL A 232 -5.11 -11.77 12.80
N THR A 233 -6.38 -11.48 12.52
CA THR A 233 -7.33 -12.46 11.96
C THR A 233 -7.72 -12.07 10.54
N VAL A 234 -7.62 -13.04 9.63
CA VAL A 234 -8.04 -12.92 8.22
C VAL A 234 -9.31 -13.73 8.02
N PHE A 235 -10.39 -13.08 7.58
CA PHE A 235 -11.57 -13.74 7.04
C PHE A 235 -11.49 -13.71 5.52
N TYR A 236 -11.40 -14.88 4.91
CA TYR A 236 -11.32 -14.99 3.45
C TYR A 236 -12.61 -15.59 2.88
N LEU A 237 -13.37 -14.76 2.18
CA LEU A 237 -14.60 -15.13 1.49
C LEU A 237 -14.27 -15.68 0.10
N ALA A 238 -14.39 -16.99 -0.05
CA ALA A 238 -14.21 -17.73 -1.30
C ALA A 238 -15.47 -18.54 -1.65
N ASN A 239 -15.62 -18.98 -2.89
CA ASN A 239 -16.80 -19.77 -3.29
C ASN A 239 -16.71 -21.19 -2.70
N SER A 240 -15.58 -21.87 -2.91
CA SER A 240 -15.30 -23.17 -2.31
C SER A 240 -13.84 -23.27 -1.85
N GLN A 241 -13.48 -24.41 -1.26
CA GLN A 241 -12.10 -24.71 -0.89
C GLN A 241 -11.22 -24.85 -2.13
N GLU A 242 -11.74 -25.47 -3.18
CA GLU A 242 -11.02 -25.71 -4.44
C GLU A 242 -10.74 -24.40 -5.19
N SER A 243 -11.66 -23.44 -5.11
CA SER A 243 -11.55 -22.11 -5.72
C SER A 243 -10.86 -21.08 -4.79
N SER A 244 -10.28 -21.52 -3.67
CA SER A 244 -9.64 -20.65 -2.68
C SER A 244 -8.24 -20.25 -3.16
N ALA A 245 -7.98 -18.95 -3.31
CA ALA A 245 -6.66 -18.44 -3.66
C ALA A 245 -5.62 -18.82 -2.60
N LEU A 246 -4.45 -19.23 -3.09
CA LEU A 246 -3.22 -19.39 -2.33
C LEU A 246 -3.36 -20.32 -1.14
N LEU A 247 -4.22 -21.34 -1.25
CA LEU A 247 -4.49 -22.28 -0.17
C LEU A 247 -3.19 -22.91 0.38
N SER A 248 -2.19 -23.13 -0.47
CA SER A 248 -0.87 -23.64 -0.09
C SER A 248 -0.09 -22.73 0.87
N LEU A 249 -0.36 -21.42 0.87
CA LEU A 249 0.29 -20.45 1.77
C LEU A 249 -0.47 -20.27 3.09
N HIS A 250 -1.69 -20.78 3.22
CA HIS A 250 -2.48 -20.55 4.43
C HIS A 250 -1.84 -21.18 5.67
N ASP A 251 -1.21 -22.34 5.53
CA ASP A 251 -0.53 -23.00 6.65
C ASP A 251 0.77 -22.30 7.03
N GLU A 252 1.49 -21.75 6.06
CA GLU A 252 2.66 -20.91 6.29
C GLU A 252 2.27 -19.68 7.11
N TRP A 253 1.25 -18.93 6.65
CA TRP A 253 0.75 -17.77 7.39
C TRP A 253 0.22 -18.14 8.78
N ARG A 254 -0.41 -19.30 8.96
CA ARG A 254 -0.80 -19.77 10.31
C ARG A 254 0.42 -20.01 11.20
N SER A 255 1.50 -20.57 10.64
CA SER A 255 2.75 -20.79 11.37
C SER A 255 3.46 -19.48 11.74
N GLU A 256 3.27 -18.43 10.94
CA GLU A 256 3.72 -17.06 11.23
C GLU A 256 2.88 -16.35 12.30
N GLY A 257 1.77 -16.96 12.77
CA GLY A 257 0.94 -16.44 13.85
C GLY A 257 -0.37 -15.79 13.40
N TYR A 258 -0.69 -15.79 12.10
CA TYR A 258 -1.96 -15.29 11.59
C TYR A 258 -3.10 -16.27 11.85
N LYS A 259 -4.28 -15.77 12.22
CA LYS A 259 -5.50 -16.59 12.27
C LYS A 259 -6.26 -16.48 10.96
N ILE A 260 -6.17 -17.49 10.10
CA ILE A 260 -6.86 -17.50 8.79
C ILE A 260 -8.12 -18.37 8.86
N ILE A 261 -9.25 -17.71 8.64
CA ILE A 261 -10.59 -18.30 8.64
C ILE A 261 -11.15 -18.19 7.21
N PRO A 262 -11.01 -19.25 6.40
CA PRO A 262 -11.73 -19.31 5.14
C PRO A 262 -13.23 -19.47 5.41
N VAL A 263 -14.03 -18.71 4.67
CA VAL A 263 -15.48 -18.72 4.72
C VAL A 263 -15.96 -19.04 3.32
N TYR A 264 -16.38 -20.28 3.13
CA TYR A 264 -16.87 -20.76 1.84
C TYR A 264 -18.35 -20.43 1.71
N GLY A 265 -18.69 -19.69 0.65
CA GLY A 265 -20.07 -19.49 0.25
C GLY A 265 -20.62 -20.82 -0.26
N GLY A 266 -21.18 -21.63 0.63
CA GLY A 266 -21.75 -22.93 0.29
C GLY A 266 -22.59 -22.82 -0.98
N GLY A 267 -22.35 -23.72 -1.94
CA GLY A 267 -23.10 -23.80 -3.19
C GLY A 267 -24.60 -23.86 -2.92
N GLY A 268 -25.24 -22.69 -2.91
CA GLY A 268 -26.67 -22.57 -2.87
C GLY A 268 -27.17 -22.90 -4.25
N GLY A 269 -27.58 -24.15 -4.45
CA GLY A 269 -28.55 -24.47 -5.47
C GLY A 269 -29.76 -23.54 -5.31
N GLY A 270 -30.04 -22.81 -6.38
CA GLY A 270 -31.21 -21.98 -6.60
C GLY A 270 -31.44 -21.91 -8.10
#